data_AF-A0A7Y5FGN2-F1
#
_entry.id   AF-A0A7Y5FGN2-F1
#
_cell.length_a   1.000
_cell.length_b   1.000
_cell.length_c   1.000
_cell.angle_alpha   90.00
_cell.angle_beta   90.00
_cell.angle_gamma   90.00
#
_symmetry.space_group_name_H-M   'P 1'
#
loop_
_entity.id
_entity.type
_entity.pdbx_description
1 polymer ?
#
loop_
_entity_poly.entity_id
_entity_poly.type
_entity_poly.pdbx_seq_one_letter_code
_entity_poly.pdbx_strand_id
1 'polypeptide(L)'
;MGRTVSIISRFPDFVDSQEFDNVLHRFIDVFGKTLDQAESDLIKVMRSHWVDSADNEDSQGFDTAQKGDLDKIFSLYLENLGGTSQLKQVGRRPGADGFIDDAIYRERIKGLINVLKSGASTKGGLITIVAANLGIVGDDEQAKEARKQIRIVEFLPEAEIKSFDGMALLAEFKVENTNPVPTTPEIRLRLNDVPLPLTNPRVTNLTTKKSVEYNGTVNRKDVLTFFPDGTAYLNGVKIDETSIERSTPVLPPGESRFRIEALIGQPQAKFDRTLFDFSLFEREQLSLPTPEQAATFAIDTTVTLMKLSPASFMVRVPWDIPGFTEKFDQLADNPRNQIKYIVDKVKAAGVFAVIAYDKTFSEIHKMADSFKGHAQRQTLPEDHTIEEANFDIGSVQMPYPGGLEHGLSDALVTSGVFDFTRFDSLNSFA
;
A
#
# COMPACT_ATOMS: atom_id res chain seq x y z
N MET A 1 49.58 34.30 20.61
CA MET A 1 50.29 34.89 21.77
C MET A 1 49.44 34.60 23.00
N GLY A 2 49.98 33.92 24.02
CA GLY A 2 49.19 33.43 25.16
C GLY A 2 48.77 34.54 26.13
N ARG A 3 47.70 34.32 26.90
CA ARG A 3 47.18 35.30 27.88
C ARG A 3 48.22 35.74 28.91
N THR A 4 49.15 34.86 29.28
CA THR A 4 50.31 35.17 30.14
C THR A 4 51.07 36.42 29.67
N VAL A 5 51.41 36.49 28.37
CA VAL A 5 52.17 37.63 27.80
C VAL A 5 51.33 38.91 27.78
N SER A 6 50.02 38.80 27.50
CA SER A 6 49.07 39.92 27.51
C SER A 6 48.84 40.50 28.91
N ILE A 7 48.89 39.65 29.93
CA ILE A 7 48.77 40.06 31.34
C ILE A 7 50.07 40.71 31.79
N ILE A 8 51.22 40.10 31.50
CA ILE A 8 52.55 40.66 31.82
C ILE A 8 52.74 42.04 31.18
N SER A 9 52.33 42.21 29.91
CA SER A 9 52.45 43.50 29.20
C SER A 9 51.58 44.63 29.77
N ARG A 10 50.68 44.34 30.72
CA ARG A 10 49.84 45.33 31.40
C ARG A 10 50.41 45.76 32.75
N PHE A 11 51.46 45.10 33.24
CA PHE A 11 52.15 45.52 34.45
C PHE A 11 53.09 46.69 34.14
N PRO A 12 53.27 47.62 35.09
CA PRO A 12 54.27 48.68 34.96
C PRO A 12 55.70 48.14 34.84
N ASP A 13 56.57 48.85 34.10
CA ASP A 13 57.95 48.45 33.79
C ASP A 13 58.85 48.17 35.00
N PHE A 14 58.50 48.66 36.19
CA PHE A 14 59.26 48.42 37.43
C PHE A 14 58.98 47.03 38.05
N VAL A 15 57.96 46.32 37.57
CA VAL A 15 57.68 44.94 37.97
C VAL A 15 58.53 44.04 37.08
N ASP A 16 59.64 43.52 37.63
CA ASP A 16 60.52 42.59 36.91
C ASP A 16 59.82 41.25 36.66
N SER A 17 59.00 41.27 35.63
CA SER A 17 58.11 40.20 35.18
C SER A 17 58.66 39.50 33.93
N GLN A 18 59.87 39.88 33.48
CA GLN A 18 60.57 39.25 32.36
C GLN A 18 61.46 38.08 32.80
N GLU A 19 61.80 38.00 34.09
CA GLU A 19 62.56 36.88 34.64
C GLU A 19 61.65 35.66 34.85
N PHE A 20 61.81 34.62 34.01
CA PHE A 20 60.96 33.42 34.00
C PHE A 20 60.95 32.64 35.32
N ASP A 21 61.95 32.84 36.17
CA ASP A 21 62.09 32.19 37.48
C ASP A 21 61.47 32.95 38.65
N ASN A 22 60.98 34.17 38.43
CA ASN A 22 60.29 34.95 39.44
C ASN A 22 58.96 34.27 39.83
N VAL A 23 58.67 34.18 41.13
CA VAL A 23 57.40 33.69 41.69
C VAL A 23 56.20 34.41 41.06
N LEU A 24 56.33 35.70 40.80
CA LEU A 24 55.28 36.49 40.15
C LEU A 24 55.05 36.04 38.70
N HIS A 25 56.11 35.81 37.92
CA HIS A 25 55.99 35.29 36.56
C HIS A 25 55.34 33.90 36.55
N ARG A 26 55.79 32.99 37.42
CA ARG A 26 55.19 31.64 37.56
C ARG A 26 53.72 31.69 37.95
N PHE A 27 53.34 32.59 38.85
CA PHE A 27 51.93 32.81 39.22
C PHE A 27 51.11 33.33 38.02
N ILE A 28 51.61 34.34 37.31
CA ILE A 28 50.91 34.90 36.14
C ILE A 28 50.81 33.86 35.02
N ASP A 29 51.81 32.97 34.86
CA ASP A 29 51.76 31.90 33.88
C ASP A 29 50.70 30.84 34.22
N VAL A 30 50.63 30.38 35.47
CA VAL A 30 49.56 29.46 35.92
C VAL A 30 48.19 30.12 35.80
N PHE A 31 48.06 31.39 36.18
CA PHE A 31 46.82 32.15 36.05
C PHE A 31 46.41 32.34 34.59
N GLY A 32 47.35 32.70 33.71
CA GLY A 32 47.15 32.84 32.27
C GLY A 32 46.67 31.53 31.64
N LYS A 33 47.32 30.41 31.95
CA LYS A 33 46.91 29.07 31.50
C LYS A 33 45.52 28.68 32.01
N THR A 34 45.22 28.98 33.28
CA THR A 34 43.89 28.72 33.86
C THR A 34 42.81 29.56 33.16
N LEU A 35 43.11 30.82 32.83
CA LEU A 35 42.22 31.68 32.08
C LEU A 35 42.04 31.21 30.63
N ASP A 36 43.09 30.71 29.97
CA ASP A 36 43.00 30.12 28.64
C ASP A 36 42.10 28.87 28.67
N GLN A 37 42.26 28.01 29.69
CA GLN A 37 41.39 26.84 29.89
C GLN A 37 39.94 27.24 30.15
N ALA A 38 39.70 28.21 31.04
CA ALA A 38 38.36 28.68 31.36
C ALA A 38 37.66 29.31 30.14
N GLU A 39 38.38 30.02 29.27
CA GLU A 39 37.85 30.49 27.99
C GLU A 39 37.50 29.31 27.07
N SER A 40 38.38 28.32 26.95
CA SER A 40 38.13 27.14 26.13
C SER A 40 36.87 26.38 26.61
N ASP A 41 36.73 26.19 27.92
CA ASP A 41 35.57 25.54 28.53
C ASP A 41 34.29 26.35 28.28
N LEU A 42 34.34 27.67 28.45
CA LEU A 42 33.20 28.55 28.18
C LEU A 42 32.78 28.48 26.70
N ILE A 43 33.73 28.52 25.76
CA ILE A 43 33.45 28.37 24.33
C ILE A 43 32.83 27.00 24.05
N LYS A 44 33.31 25.93 24.68
CA LYS A 44 32.75 24.58 24.53
C LYS A 44 31.28 24.55 25.01
N VAL A 45 31.00 25.11 26.18
CA VAL A 45 29.62 25.24 26.71
C VAL A 45 28.74 26.10 25.80
N MET A 46 29.24 27.23 25.28
CA MET A 46 28.46 28.05 24.35
C MET A 46 28.13 27.29 23.06
N ARG A 47 29.07 26.50 22.53
CA ARG A 47 28.89 25.71 21.31
C ARG A 47 27.96 24.50 21.50
N SER A 48 27.89 23.92 22.69
CA SER A 48 27.05 22.75 22.98
C SER A 48 25.55 23.03 22.91
N HIS A 49 25.14 24.30 22.87
CA HIS A 49 23.73 24.68 22.77
C HIS A 49 23.23 24.89 21.34
N TRP A 50 24.10 24.82 20.33
CA TRP A 50 23.73 25.05 18.93
C TRP A 50 23.86 23.77 18.12
N VAL A 51 22.84 23.42 17.34
CA VAL A 51 22.83 22.21 16.50
C VAL A 51 24.05 22.13 15.59
N ASP A 52 24.52 23.26 15.04
CA ASP A 52 25.67 23.30 14.14
C ASP A 52 27.01 22.98 14.81
N SER A 53 27.16 23.25 16.10
CA SER A 53 28.45 23.14 16.81
C SER A 53 28.46 22.17 17.99
N ALA A 54 27.31 21.72 18.46
CA ALA A 54 27.21 20.70 19.50
C ALA A 54 27.76 19.38 18.99
N ASP A 55 28.49 18.66 19.83
CA ASP A 55 29.04 17.35 19.52
C ASP A 55 28.34 16.24 20.33
N ASN A 56 28.60 15.00 19.95
CA ASN A 56 28.21 13.81 20.69
C ASN A 56 29.46 13.04 21.15
N GLU A 57 30.54 13.77 21.46
CA GLU A 57 31.75 13.17 22.01
C GLU A 57 31.40 12.47 23.34
N ASP A 58 31.88 11.23 23.51
CA ASP A 58 31.57 10.35 24.65
C ASP A 58 30.10 9.97 24.87
N SER A 59 29.21 10.26 23.92
CA SER A 59 27.84 9.74 23.98
C SER A 59 27.82 8.21 23.86
N GLN A 60 27.10 7.55 24.77
CA GLN A 60 26.80 6.12 24.65
C GLN A 60 25.48 5.86 23.91
N GLY A 61 24.87 6.92 23.35
CA GLY A 61 23.63 6.88 22.60
C GLY A 61 22.45 7.48 23.35
N PHE A 62 21.40 7.80 22.61
CA PHE A 62 20.28 8.61 23.08
C PHE A 62 19.50 8.02 24.28
N ASP A 63 19.38 6.69 24.35
CA ASP A 63 18.63 5.99 25.41
C ASP A 63 19.49 5.68 26.66
N THR A 64 20.75 6.12 26.68
CA THR A 64 21.63 5.95 27.83
C THR A 64 21.58 7.15 28.78
N ALA A 65 22.10 6.96 29.99
CA ALA A 65 22.28 8.07 30.95
C ALA A 65 23.39 9.04 30.50
N GLN A 66 24.33 8.59 29.67
CA GLN A 66 25.46 9.37 29.18
C GLN A 66 25.18 9.89 27.77
N LYS A 67 24.40 10.96 27.71
CA LYS A 67 24.02 11.64 26.46
C LYS A 67 25.05 12.71 26.08
N GLY A 68 25.41 12.75 24.80
CA GLY A 68 26.13 13.87 24.21
C GLY A 68 25.25 15.12 24.07
N ASP A 69 25.82 16.23 23.64
CA ASP A 69 25.11 17.51 23.61
C ASP A 69 24.08 17.56 22.47
N LEU A 70 24.35 16.95 21.32
CA LEU A 70 23.35 16.80 20.26
C LEU A 70 22.17 15.93 20.73
N ASP A 71 22.43 14.85 21.46
CA ASP A 71 21.37 13.99 22.00
C ASP A 71 20.49 14.75 23.01
N LYS A 72 21.09 15.62 23.83
CA LYS A 72 20.34 16.49 24.77
C LYS A 72 19.49 17.50 24.02
N ILE A 73 20.05 18.22 23.05
CA ILE A 73 19.27 19.15 22.20
C ILE A 73 18.13 18.39 21.54
N PHE A 74 18.42 17.22 20.99
CA PHE A 74 17.45 16.42 20.28
C PHE A 74 16.33 15.92 21.18
N SER A 75 16.65 15.60 22.44
CA SER A 75 15.64 15.18 23.42
C SER A 75 14.56 16.23 23.65
N LEU A 76 14.90 17.52 23.60
CA LEU A 76 13.93 18.61 23.72
C LEU A 76 12.94 18.65 22.54
N TYR A 77 13.42 18.34 21.33
CA TYR A 77 12.56 18.28 20.14
C TYR A 77 11.73 17.01 20.10
N LEU A 78 12.30 15.88 20.52
CA LEU A 78 11.61 14.59 20.59
C LEU A 78 10.58 14.51 21.72
N GLU A 79 10.80 15.15 22.86
CA GLU A 79 9.82 15.17 23.95
C GLU A 79 8.50 15.80 23.47
N ASN A 80 8.60 16.77 22.56
CA ASN A 80 7.45 17.42 21.94
C ASN A 80 6.84 16.63 20.78
N LEU A 81 7.57 15.70 20.16
CA LEU A 81 7.15 14.96 18.95
C LEU A 81 6.96 13.44 19.13
N GLY A 82 7.35 12.91 20.29
CA GLY A 82 7.47 11.47 20.54
C GLY A 82 8.80 10.92 20.12
N GLY A 83 9.52 10.30 21.05
CA GLY A 83 10.82 9.68 20.78
C GLY A 83 10.75 8.67 19.64
N THR A 84 11.59 8.87 18.63
CA THR A 84 11.61 8.08 17.40
C THR A 84 12.91 7.30 17.26
N SER A 85 12.87 5.98 17.10
CA SER A 85 14.02 5.07 17.17
C SER A 85 15.09 5.30 16.11
N GLN A 86 14.74 5.64 14.87
CA GLN A 86 15.76 5.95 13.86
C GLN A 86 16.40 7.32 13.98
N LEU A 87 15.70 8.19 14.70
CA LEU A 87 16.18 9.48 15.12
C LEU A 87 16.99 9.37 16.42
N LYS A 88 16.77 8.32 17.24
CA LYS A 88 17.55 7.98 18.43
C LYS A 88 18.82 7.18 18.11
N GLN A 89 18.78 6.36 17.06
CA GLN A 89 19.88 5.51 16.65
C GLN A 89 20.82 6.23 15.69
N VAL A 90 21.91 6.74 16.24
CA VAL A 90 23.21 6.48 15.63
C VAL A 90 24.11 6.02 16.76
N GLY A 91 24.47 4.73 16.76
CA GLY A 91 25.62 4.29 17.52
C GLY A 91 26.82 4.98 16.88
N ARG A 92 27.17 6.17 17.40
CA ARG A 92 28.26 7.00 16.87
C ARG A 92 29.49 6.12 16.78
N ARG A 93 30.01 5.91 15.57
CA ARG A 93 31.23 5.12 15.42
C ARG A 93 32.40 5.88 16.07
N PRO A 94 33.34 5.18 16.74
CA PRO A 94 34.47 5.84 17.36
C PRO A 94 35.40 6.45 16.30
N GLY A 95 36.10 7.52 16.66
CA GLY A 95 37.09 8.17 15.80
C GLY A 95 36.47 9.03 14.69
N ALA A 96 37.14 9.11 13.54
CA ALA A 96 36.80 10.04 12.47
C ALA A 96 35.43 9.76 11.81
N ASP A 97 35.00 8.50 11.78
CA ASP A 97 33.69 8.09 11.23
C ASP A 97 32.52 8.66 12.05
N GLY A 98 32.73 8.90 13.35
CA GLY A 98 31.74 9.54 14.22
C GLY A 98 31.38 10.96 13.80
N PHE A 99 32.28 11.69 13.14
CA PHE A 99 31.97 13.04 12.63
C PHE A 99 31.00 13.02 11.44
N ILE A 100 31.04 11.95 10.63
CA ILE A 100 30.11 11.75 9.52
C ILE A 100 28.72 11.43 10.08
N ASP A 101 28.69 10.57 11.09
CA ASP A 101 27.47 10.20 11.83
C ASP A 101 26.82 11.45 12.47
N ASP A 102 27.62 12.29 13.13
CA ASP A 102 27.17 13.56 13.74
C ASP A 102 26.63 14.55 12.69
N ALA A 103 27.23 14.61 11.49
CA ALA A 103 26.74 15.49 10.42
C ALA A 103 25.35 15.06 9.91
N ILE A 104 25.14 13.76 9.68
CA ILE A 104 23.83 13.22 9.28
C ILE A 104 22.80 13.47 10.39
N TYR A 105 23.22 13.30 11.65
CA TYR A 105 22.38 13.58 12.82
C TYR A 105 21.95 15.04 12.88
N ARG A 106 22.86 15.99 12.68
CA ARG A 106 22.53 17.43 12.63
C ARG A 106 21.55 17.76 11.52
N GLU A 107 21.74 17.22 10.32
CA GLU A 107 20.81 17.44 9.19
C GLU A 107 19.40 16.92 9.50
N ARG A 108 19.29 15.80 10.23
CA ARG A 108 18.00 15.30 10.73
C ARG A 108 17.32 16.29 11.68
N ILE A 109 18.06 16.79 12.67
CA ILE A 109 17.55 17.77 13.65
C ILE A 109 17.08 19.04 12.93
N LYS A 110 17.89 19.58 12.02
CA LYS A 110 17.55 20.77 11.23
C LYS A 110 16.31 20.55 10.36
N GLY A 111 16.21 19.40 9.71
CA GLY A 111 15.03 19.01 8.94
C GLY A 111 13.77 19.06 9.81
N LEU A 112 13.82 18.46 10.99
CA LEU A 112 12.72 18.46 11.95
C LEU A 112 12.32 19.87 12.40
N ILE A 113 13.30 20.70 12.76
CA ILE A 113 13.09 22.10 13.17
C ILE A 113 12.41 22.89 12.04
N ASN A 114 12.88 22.72 10.81
CA ASN A 114 12.29 23.40 9.65
C ASN A 114 10.84 22.99 9.41
N VAL A 115 10.49 21.72 9.61
CA VAL A 115 9.09 21.29 9.53
C VAL A 115 8.24 21.90 10.64
N LEU A 116 8.73 21.92 11.88
CA LEU A 116 8.00 22.55 12.99
C LEU A 116 7.77 24.04 12.75
N LYS A 117 8.76 24.74 12.18
CA LYS A 117 8.64 26.16 11.81
C LYS A 117 7.67 26.42 10.66
N SER A 118 7.60 25.53 9.69
CA SER A 118 6.74 25.68 8.49
C SER A 118 5.31 25.19 8.69
N GLY A 119 5.03 24.44 9.77
CA GLY A 119 3.72 23.93 10.12
C GLY A 119 3.62 22.42 9.93
N ALA A 120 3.83 21.69 11.02
CA ALA A 120 3.81 20.23 11.05
C ALA A 120 2.44 19.61 10.69
N SER A 121 1.34 20.33 10.92
CA SER A 121 -0.03 19.87 10.65
C SER A 121 -0.46 19.99 9.18
N THR A 122 0.40 20.54 8.31
CA THR A 122 0.11 20.65 6.88
C THR A 122 0.37 19.33 6.16
N LYS A 123 -0.20 19.13 4.97
CA LYS A 123 0.07 17.94 4.14
C LYS A 123 1.57 17.75 3.89
N GLY A 124 2.27 18.82 3.53
CA GLY A 124 3.72 18.79 3.32
C GLY A 124 4.51 18.54 4.61
N GLY A 125 4.09 19.16 5.72
CA GLY A 125 4.71 18.96 7.03
C GLY A 125 4.61 17.51 7.51
N LEU A 126 3.42 16.92 7.43
CA LEU A 126 3.18 15.51 7.76
C LEU A 126 4.04 14.58 6.92
N ILE A 127 4.08 14.76 5.59
CA ILE A 127 4.95 13.94 4.71
C ILE A 127 6.41 14.07 5.13
N THR A 128 6.88 15.28 5.41
CA THR A 128 8.29 15.54 5.73
C THR A 128 8.68 14.95 7.09
N ILE A 129 7.80 15.04 8.09
CA ILE A 129 8.04 14.42 9.41
C ILE A 129 8.05 12.89 9.30
N VAL A 130 7.11 12.31 8.57
CA VAL A 130 7.08 10.86 8.35
C VAL A 130 8.33 10.41 7.58
N ALA A 131 8.73 11.16 6.56
CA ALA A 131 9.96 10.90 5.81
C ALA A 131 11.21 10.97 6.70
N ALA A 132 11.32 12.00 7.54
CA ALA A 132 12.43 12.15 8.48
C ALA A 132 12.51 11.00 9.48
N ASN A 133 11.36 10.51 9.97
CA ASN A 133 11.31 9.32 10.83
C ASN A 133 11.76 8.04 10.11
N LEU A 134 11.57 7.96 8.80
CA LEU A 134 12.08 6.88 7.94
C LEU A 134 13.54 7.09 7.52
N GLY A 135 14.24 8.10 8.06
CA GLY A 135 15.62 8.42 7.70
C GLY A 135 15.80 9.08 6.34
N ILE A 136 14.72 9.50 5.68
CA ILE A 136 14.74 10.21 4.40
C ILE A 136 14.97 11.71 4.68
N VAL A 137 16.22 12.15 4.56
CA VAL A 137 16.70 13.47 5.00
C VAL A 137 17.57 14.06 3.90
N GLY A 138 17.56 15.39 3.76
CA GLY A 138 18.33 16.10 2.74
C GLY A 138 17.57 16.23 1.41
N ASP A 139 18.06 17.09 0.52
CA ASP A 139 17.40 17.46 -0.76
C ASP A 139 18.08 16.85 -2.00
N ASP A 140 18.76 15.73 -1.82
CA ASP A 140 19.22 14.90 -2.93
C ASP A 140 18.03 14.28 -3.69
N GLU A 141 18.27 13.94 -4.95
CA GLU A 141 17.21 13.41 -5.83
C GLU A 141 16.63 12.09 -5.28
N GLN A 142 17.45 11.24 -4.65
CA GLN A 142 16.97 9.99 -4.06
C GLN A 142 16.00 10.27 -2.90
N ALA A 143 16.33 11.19 -1.98
CA ALA A 143 15.43 11.58 -0.89
C ALA A 143 14.15 12.29 -1.39
N LYS A 144 14.23 13.09 -2.46
CA LYS A 144 13.03 13.70 -3.06
C LYS A 144 12.10 12.66 -3.67
N GLU A 145 12.64 11.72 -4.44
CA GLU A 145 11.85 10.64 -5.04
C GLU A 145 11.25 9.73 -3.97
N ALA A 146 12.01 9.39 -2.92
CA ALA A 146 11.50 8.65 -1.78
C ALA A 146 10.35 9.39 -1.06
N ARG A 147 10.49 10.70 -0.81
CA ARG A 147 9.45 11.54 -0.20
C ARG A 147 8.15 11.56 -1.02
N LYS A 148 8.23 11.59 -2.34
CA LYS A 148 7.05 11.57 -3.24
C LYS A 148 6.23 10.28 -3.15
N GLN A 149 6.83 9.18 -2.67
CA GLN A 149 6.11 7.92 -2.52
C GLN A 149 5.18 7.92 -1.30
N ILE A 150 5.46 8.75 -0.29
CA ILE A 150 4.59 8.93 0.88
C ILE A 150 3.42 9.83 0.48
N ARG A 151 2.19 9.34 0.64
CA ARG A 151 0.98 10.05 0.20
C ARG A 151 0.03 10.28 1.35
N ILE A 152 -0.63 11.43 1.33
CA ILE A 152 -1.76 11.72 2.22
C ILE A 152 -3.02 11.69 1.39
N VAL A 153 -3.92 10.76 1.74
CA VAL A 153 -5.25 10.64 1.17
C VAL A 153 -6.21 11.34 2.12
N GLU A 154 -6.75 12.47 1.68
CA GLU A 154 -7.72 13.25 2.45
C GLU A 154 -9.11 12.60 2.34
N PHE A 155 -9.91 12.78 3.38
CA PHE A 155 -11.26 12.23 3.50
C PHE A 155 -11.27 10.71 3.40
N LEU A 156 -11.02 10.04 4.54
CA LEU A 156 -10.99 8.58 4.59
C LEU A 156 -12.23 8.01 3.89
N PRO A 157 -12.04 7.16 2.87
CA PRO A 157 -13.16 6.60 2.15
C PRO A 157 -13.72 5.42 2.95
N GLU A 158 -14.98 5.52 3.32
CA GLU A 158 -15.74 4.48 4.02
C GLU A 158 -16.77 3.88 3.07
N ALA A 159 -16.83 2.55 2.98
CA ALA A 159 -17.83 1.89 2.15
C ALA A 159 -19.21 1.98 2.84
N GLU A 160 -20.11 2.74 2.24
CA GLU A 160 -21.51 2.82 2.60
C GLU A 160 -22.32 1.88 1.71
N ILE A 161 -22.91 0.85 2.32
CA ILE A 161 -23.69 -0.18 1.62
C ILE A 161 -25.18 0.12 1.78
N LYS A 162 -25.90 0.24 0.66
CA LYS A 162 -27.36 0.32 0.61
C LYS A 162 -27.92 -0.94 -0.03
N SER A 163 -28.73 -1.69 0.71
CA SER A 163 -29.39 -2.91 0.23
C SER A 163 -30.86 -2.66 -0.01
N PHE A 164 -31.37 -3.18 -1.12
CA PHE A 164 -32.76 -3.14 -1.53
C PHE A 164 -33.18 -4.57 -1.89
N ASP A 165 -33.87 -5.23 -0.96
CA ASP A 165 -34.20 -6.65 -1.08
C ASP A 165 -35.54 -6.85 -1.78
N GLY A 166 -35.63 -7.89 -2.63
CA GLY A 166 -36.87 -8.31 -3.27
C GLY A 166 -37.52 -7.27 -4.17
N MET A 167 -36.74 -6.42 -4.84
CA MET A 167 -37.31 -5.40 -5.73
C MET A 167 -37.93 -6.01 -6.98
N ALA A 168 -39.12 -5.53 -7.33
CA ALA A 168 -39.75 -5.80 -8.61
C ALA A 168 -38.92 -5.22 -9.77
N LEU A 169 -38.97 -5.87 -10.93
CA LEU A 169 -38.42 -5.31 -12.15
C LEU A 169 -39.18 -4.01 -12.49
N LEU A 170 -38.52 -3.01 -13.07
CA LEU A 170 -39.06 -1.67 -13.33
C LEU A 170 -39.44 -0.84 -12.08
N ALA A 171 -39.27 -1.36 -10.85
CA ALA A 171 -39.47 -0.58 -9.64
C ALA A 171 -38.41 0.52 -9.51
N GLU A 172 -38.82 1.68 -8.98
CA GLU A 172 -37.92 2.77 -8.67
C GLU A 172 -37.41 2.67 -7.24
N PHE A 173 -36.12 2.90 -7.05
CA PHE A 173 -35.50 3.01 -5.73
C PHE A 173 -34.61 4.24 -5.65
N LYS A 174 -34.37 4.70 -4.43
CA LYS A 174 -33.65 5.95 -4.14
C LYS A 174 -32.30 5.64 -3.52
N VAL A 175 -31.26 6.27 -4.05
CA VAL A 175 -29.90 6.20 -3.53
C VAL A 175 -29.43 7.62 -3.23
N GLU A 176 -29.02 7.87 -1.99
CA GLU A 176 -28.50 9.15 -1.55
C GLU A 176 -26.96 9.14 -1.60
N ASN A 177 -26.37 10.10 -2.30
CA ASN A 177 -24.94 10.37 -2.23
C ASN A 177 -24.70 11.49 -1.21
N THR A 178 -24.16 11.11 -0.05
CA THR A 178 -23.85 12.05 1.05
C THR A 178 -22.57 12.86 0.80
N ASN A 179 -21.79 12.54 -0.24
CA ASN A 179 -20.59 13.28 -0.58
C ASN A 179 -20.92 14.62 -1.23
N PRO A 180 -20.11 15.67 -1.00
CA PRO A 180 -20.27 16.97 -1.68
C PRO A 180 -19.86 16.92 -3.15
N VAL A 181 -19.28 15.80 -3.61
CA VAL A 181 -18.81 15.58 -4.98
C VAL A 181 -19.51 14.38 -5.62
N PRO A 182 -19.64 14.36 -6.96
CA PRO A 182 -20.20 13.21 -7.65
C PRO A 182 -19.37 11.94 -7.44
N THR A 183 -20.02 10.80 -7.24
CA THR A 183 -19.37 9.51 -6.94
C THR A 183 -19.92 8.41 -7.84
N THR A 184 -19.06 7.53 -8.36
CA THR A 184 -19.47 6.35 -9.12
C THR A 184 -19.61 5.17 -8.16
N PRO A 185 -20.78 4.52 -8.06
CA PRO A 185 -20.99 3.42 -7.12
C PRO A 185 -20.55 2.09 -7.71
N GLU A 186 -20.41 1.09 -6.86
CA GLU A 186 -20.53 -0.32 -7.26
C GLU A 186 -22.00 -0.74 -7.15
N ILE A 187 -22.53 -1.41 -8.17
CA ILE A 187 -23.92 -1.88 -8.22
C ILE A 187 -23.92 -3.39 -8.42
N ARG A 188 -24.48 -4.11 -7.46
CA ARG A 188 -24.61 -5.56 -7.48
C ARG A 188 -26.07 -5.95 -7.55
N LEU A 189 -26.43 -6.73 -8.56
CA LEU A 189 -27.75 -7.30 -8.79
C LEU A 189 -27.68 -8.79 -8.51
N ARG A 190 -28.54 -9.29 -7.62
CA ARG A 190 -28.72 -10.72 -7.38
C ARG A 190 -30.15 -11.08 -7.73
N LEU A 191 -30.30 -11.97 -8.70
CA LEU A 191 -31.61 -12.49 -9.06
C LEU A 191 -31.96 -13.61 -8.09
N ASN A 192 -33.00 -13.40 -7.28
CA ASN A 192 -33.50 -14.46 -6.42
C ASN A 192 -34.39 -15.39 -7.23
N ASP A 193 -35.49 -15.85 -6.64
CA ASP A 193 -36.42 -16.81 -7.22
C ASP A 193 -37.22 -16.17 -8.37
N VAL A 194 -36.56 -15.95 -9.51
CA VAL A 194 -37.16 -15.35 -10.70
C VAL A 194 -37.78 -16.44 -11.59
N PRO A 195 -38.98 -16.20 -12.16
CA PRO A 195 -39.67 -17.19 -12.98
C PRO A 195 -38.95 -17.41 -14.31
N LEU A 196 -38.33 -16.36 -14.86
CA LEU A 196 -37.70 -16.34 -16.17
C LEU A 196 -36.34 -15.61 -16.10
N PRO A 197 -35.40 -15.93 -17.00
CA PRO A 197 -34.12 -15.23 -17.05
C PRO A 197 -34.29 -13.79 -17.52
N LEU A 198 -33.41 -12.90 -17.03
CA LEU A 198 -33.31 -11.51 -17.47
C LEU A 198 -32.27 -11.41 -18.57
N THR A 199 -32.65 -10.89 -19.72
CA THR A 199 -31.75 -10.63 -20.85
C THR A 199 -31.58 -9.13 -21.03
N ASN A 200 -30.34 -8.71 -21.28
CA ASN A 200 -29.92 -7.32 -21.37
C ASN A 200 -30.29 -6.50 -20.12
N PRO A 201 -29.90 -6.93 -18.91
CA PRO A 201 -30.18 -6.15 -17.72
C PRO A 201 -29.44 -4.82 -17.74
N ARG A 202 -30.18 -3.77 -17.43
CA ARG A 202 -29.77 -2.38 -17.45
C ARG A 202 -30.17 -1.70 -16.16
N VAL A 203 -29.24 -0.94 -15.59
CA VAL A 203 -29.49 -0.07 -14.45
C VAL A 203 -29.48 1.37 -14.93
N THR A 204 -30.62 2.04 -14.85
CA THR A 204 -30.80 3.43 -15.31
C THR A 204 -30.93 4.36 -14.12
N ASN A 205 -30.07 5.38 -14.05
CA ASN A 205 -30.24 6.52 -13.16
C ASN A 205 -31.24 7.50 -13.83
N LEU A 206 -32.45 7.58 -13.29
CA LEU A 206 -33.53 8.42 -13.81
C LEU A 206 -33.25 9.92 -13.60
N THR A 207 -32.46 10.27 -12.59
CA THR A 207 -32.06 11.66 -12.32
C THR A 207 -31.08 12.16 -13.39
N THR A 208 -30.06 11.38 -13.74
CA THR A 208 -29.03 11.78 -14.72
C THR A 208 -29.32 11.30 -16.14
N LYS A 209 -30.31 10.42 -16.32
CA LYS A 209 -30.65 9.72 -17.57
C LYS A 209 -29.51 8.86 -18.14
N LYS A 210 -28.51 8.53 -17.32
CA LYS A 210 -27.41 7.63 -17.69
C LYS A 210 -27.71 6.20 -17.23
N SER A 211 -27.12 5.23 -17.91
CA SER A 211 -27.33 3.82 -17.63
C SER A 211 -26.07 3.01 -17.88
N VAL A 212 -26.01 1.84 -17.24
CA VAL A 212 -25.08 0.75 -17.54
C VAL A 212 -25.91 -0.47 -17.94
N GLU A 213 -25.51 -1.16 -19.00
CA GLU A 213 -26.24 -2.30 -19.56
C GLU A 213 -25.27 -3.45 -19.84
N TYR A 214 -25.68 -4.66 -19.51
CA TYR A 214 -24.95 -5.88 -19.82
C TYR A 214 -25.66 -6.63 -20.94
N ASN A 215 -25.02 -6.76 -22.10
CA ASN A 215 -25.52 -7.45 -23.29
C ASN A 215 -25.40 -8.98 -23.15
N GLY A 216 -26.08 -9.54 -22.15
CA GLY A 216 -26.13 -10.97 -21.92
C GLY A 216 -27.34 -11.38 -21.08
N THR A 217 -27.36 -12.65 -20.68
CA THR A 217 -28.46 -13.22 -19.90
C THR A 217 -28.01 -13.50 -18.48
N VAL A 218 -28.88 -13.21 -17.52
CA VAL A 218 -28.70 -13.45 -16.08
C VAL A 218 -29.81 -14.37 -15.61
N ASN A 219 -29.42 -15.51 -15.05
CA ASN A 219 -30.34 -16.56 -14.62
C ASN A 219 -30.65 -16.47 -13.12
N ARG A 220 -31.53 -17.36 -12.67
CA ARG A 220 -31.87 -17.51 -11.25
C ARG A 220 -30.60 -17.79 -10.43
N LYS A 221 -30.43 -17.07 -9.32
CA LYS A 221 -29.27 -17.08 -8.40
C LYS A 221 -27.99 -16.47 -8.96
N ASP A 222 -27.97 -15.99 -10.19
CA ASP A 222 -26.80 -15.31 -10.72
C ASP A 222 -26.62 -13.95 -10.04
N VAL A 223 -25.35 -13.53 -9.94
CA VAL A 223 -24.92 -12.26 -9.39
C VAL A 223 -24.20 -11.47 -10.48
N LEU A 224 -24.78 -10.36 -10.89
CA LEU A 224 -24.19 -9.40 -11.81
C LEU A 224 -23.69 -8.19 -11.02
N THR A 225 -22.40 -7.88 -11.12
CA THR A 225 -21.79 -6.73 -10.44
C THR A 225 -21.18 -5.77 -11.46
N PHE A 226 -21.52 -4.48 -11.35
CA PHE A 226 -20.92 -3.38 -12.09
C PHE A 226 -20.03 -2.56 -11.16
N PHE A 227 -18.78 -2.34 -11.57
CA PHE A 227 -17.78 -1.63 -10.76
C PHE A 227 -17.60 -0.16 -11.20
N PRO A 228 -17.03 0.69 -10.34
CA PRO A 228 -16.75 2.10 -10.66
C PRO A 228 -15.77 2.30 -11.81
N ASP A 229 -14.89 1.32 -12.07
CA ASP A 229 -13.89 1.35 -13.14
C ASP A 229 -14.46 0.99 -14.53
N GLY A 230 -15.75 0.68 -14.59
CA GLY A 230 -16.45 0.27 -15.82
C GLY A 230 -16.37 -1.22 -16.12
N THR A 231 -15.70 -2.01 -15.28
CA THR A 231 -15.71 -3.47 -15.41
C THR A 231 -16.99 -4.07 -14.82
N ALA A 232 -17.36 -5.25 -15.30
CA ALA A 232 -18.47 -6.01 -14.73
C ALA A 232 -18.11 -7.49 -14.59
N TYR A 233 -18.75 -8.15 -13.62
CA TYR A 233 -18.54 -9.55 -13.30
C TYR A 233 -19.87 -10.27 -13.19
N LEU A 234 -19.94 -11.47 -13.77
CA LEU A 234 -21.07 -12.39 -13.60
C LEU A 234 -20.58 -13.58 -12.78
N ASN A 235 -21.18 -13.80 -11.61
CA ASN A 235 -20.79 -14.87 -10.68
C ASN A 235 -19.29 -14.88 -10.34
N GLY A 236 -18.66 -13.71 -10.29
CA GLY A 236 -17.22 -13.57 -10.02
C GLY A 236 -16.30 -13.78 -11.22
N VAL A 237 -16.85 -14.02 -12.42
CA VAL A 237 -16.09 -14.08 -13.68
C VAL A 237 -16.18 -12.74 -14.40
N LYS A 238 -15.03 -12.17 -14.80
CA LYS A 238 -14.98 -10.90 -15.54
C LYS A 238 -15.73 -11.04 -16.87
N ILE A 239 -16.64 -10.12 -17.14
CA ILE A 239 -17.38 -10.01 -18.41
C ILE A 239 -16.50 -9.29 -19.43
N ASP A 240 -16.59 -9.70 -20.70
CA ASP A 240 -15.91 -8.99 -21.80
C ASP A 240 -16.43 -7.55 -21.92
N GLU A 241 -15.52 -6.59 -22.11
CA GLU A 241 -15.83 -5.16 -22.21
C GLU A 241 -16.77 -4.88 -23.39
N THR A 242 -16.74 -5.72 -24.44
CA THR A 242 -17.67 -5.64 -25.58
C THR A 242 -19.12 -5.94 -25.21
N SER A 243 -19.34 -6.66 -24.10
CA SER A 243 -20.67 -7.02 -23.60
C SER A 243 -21.23 -5.99 -22.61
N ILE A 244 -20.50 -4.92 -22.30
CA ILE A 244 -20.98 -3.85 -21.42
C ILE A 244 -21.25 -2.61 -22.27
N GLU A 245 -22.52 -2.22 -22.37
CA GLU A 245 -22.89 -0.96 -23.00
C GLU A 245 -22.89 0.16 -21.95
N ARG A 246 -21.85 1.01 -22.02
CA ARG A 246 -21.62 2.22 -21.20
C ARG A 246 -21.12 1.93 -19.77
N SER A 247 -20.50 2.95 -19.16
CA SER A 247 -19.98 2.88 -17.80
C SER A 247 -21.07 3.11 -16.74
N THR A 248 -20.85 2.59 -15.53
CA THR A 248 -21.70 2.80 -14.35
C THR A 248 -22.08 4.28 -14.15
N PRO A 249 -23.37 4.61 -13.94
CA PRO A 249 -23.80 6.00 -13.81
C PRO A 249 -23.19 6.70 -12.59
N VAL A 250 -22.63 7.90 -12.80
CA VAL A 250 -22.16 8.78 -11.72
C VAL A 250 -23.35 9.33 -10.94
N LEU A 251 -23.31 9.25 -9.61
CA LEU A 251 -24.31 9.86 -8.73
C LEU A 251 -23.90 11.30 -8.37
N PRO A 252 -24.71 12.33 -8.71
CA PRO A 252 -24.52 13.67 -8.17
C PRO A 252 -24.76 13.69 -6.64
N PRO A 253 -24.28 14.73 -5.93
CA PRO A 253 -24.61 14.95 -4.52
C PRO A 253 -26.14 14.98 -4.29
N GLY A 254 -26.59 14.36 -3.20
CA GLY A 254 -28.01 14.26 -2.82
C GLY A 254 -28.71 13.01 -3.34
N GLU A 255 -30.04 13.07 -3.46
CA GLU A 255 -30.88 11.93 -3.82
C GLU A 255 -30.90 11.68 -5.35
N SER A 256 -30.63 10.44 -5.76
CA SER A 256 -30.80 9.96 -7.13
C SER A 256 -31.80 8.81 -7.19
N ARG A 257 -32.63 8.79 -8.24
CA ARG A 257 -33.59 7.70 -8.49
C ARG A 257 -33.03 6.72 -9.51
N PHE A 258 -33.17 5.44 -9.22
CA PHE A 258 -32.70 4.34 -10.04
C PHE A 258 -33.84 3.40 -10.39
N ARG A 259 -33.70 2.72 -11.53
CA ARG A 259 -34.60 1.67 -12.00
C ARG A 259 -33.82 0.57 -12.70
N ILE A 260 -34.25 -0.67 -12.50
CA ILE A 260 -33.72 -1.84 -13.19
C ILE A 260 -34.66 -2.20 -14.34
N GLU A 261 -34.09 -2.33 -15.53
CA GLU A 261 -34.78 -2.62 -16.78
C GLU A 261 -34.12 -3.86 -17.39
N ALA A 262 -34.92 -4.76 -17.96
CA ALA A 262 -34.42 -5.94 -18.67
C ALA A 262 -35.51 -6.46 -19.59
N LEU A 263 -35.11 -7.20 -20.62
CA LEU A 263 -36.01 -8.07 -21.36
C LEU A 263 -36.19 -9.38 -20.59
N ILE A 264 -37.35 -10.00 -20.71
CA ILE A 264 -37.62 -11.30 -20.10
C ILE A 264 -37.57 -12.38 -21.18
N GLY A 265 -37.00 -13.53 -20.83
CA GLY A 265 -36.90 -14.71 -21.69
C GLY A 265 -35.48 -14.94 -22.19
N GLN A 266 -35.30 -16.00 -22.98
CA GLN A 266 -33.99 -16.33 -23.54
C GLN A 266 -33.79 -15.66 -24.90
N PRO A 267 -32.59 -15.13 -25.20
CA PRO A 267 -32.27 -14.68 -26.54
C PRO A 267 -32.39 -15.87 -27.51
N GLN A 268 -32.94 -15.62 -28.71
CA GLN A 268 -32.95 -16.63 -29.76
C GLN A 268 -31.52 -17.11 -29.98
N ALA A 269 -31.30 -18.42 -29.84
CA ALA A 269 -30.01 -19.01 -30.15
C ALA A 269 -29.63 -18.62 -31.58
N LYS A 270 -28.42 -18.07 -31.78
CA LYS A 270 -27.84 -18.00 -33.12
C LYS A 270 -27.71 -19.44 -33.59
N PHE A 271 -28.45 -19.78 -34.64
CA PHE A 271 -28.40 -21.10 -35.26
C PHE A 271 -26.97 -21.36 -35.75
N ASP A 272 -26.25 -22.25 -35.05
CA ASP A 272 -25.00 -22.78 -35.57
C ASP A 272 -25.34 -23.87 -36.59
N ARG A 273 -25.08 -23.58 -37.87
CA ARG A 273 -25.35 -24.48 -38.98
C ARG A 273 -24.57 -25.81 -38.90
N THR A 274 -23.62 -25.93 -37.98
CA THR A 274 -22.79 -27.13 -37.81
C THR A 274 -23.34 -28.16 -36.81
N LEU A 275 -24.32 -27.78 -35.97
CA LEU A 275 -24.94 -28.66 -34.96
C LEU A 275 -26.43 -28.82 -35.28
N PHE A 276 -26.75 -29.66 -36.26
CA PHE A 276 -28.07 -29.72 -36.90
C PHE A 276 -29.17 -30.45 -36.10
N ASP A 277 -28.88 -31.06 -34.95
CA ASP A 277 -29.80 -32.01 -34.30
C ASP A 277 -30.52 -31.51 -33.03
N PHE A 278 -30.30 -30.28 -32.57
CA PHE A 278 -31.02 -29.74 -31.41
C PHE A 278 -31.67 -28.39 -31.70
N SER A 279 -32.69 -28.42 -32.56
CA SER A 279 -33.56 -27.26 -32.71
C SER A 279 -34.62 -27.26 -31.60
N LEU A 280 -34.34 -26.57 -30.50
CA LEU A 280 -35.35 -26.24 -29.48
C LEU A 280 -36.28 -25.14 -30.05
N PHE A 281 -37.32 -25.57 -30.76
CA PHE A 281 -38.31 -24.71 -31.44
C PHE A 281 -39.39 -24.13 -30.52
N GLU A 282 -39.33 -24.35 -29.21
CA GLU A 282 -40.21 -23.71 -28.24
C GLU A 282 -39.37 -22.85 -27.31
N ARG A 283 -39.20 -21.56 -27.62
CA ARG A 283 -38.58 -20.60 -26.70
C ARG A 283 -39.36 -19.31 -26.66
N GLU A 284 -39.70 -18.91 -25.44
CA GLU A 284 -40.33 -17.64 -25.10
C GLU A 284 -39.62 -16.49 -25.82
N GLN A 285 -40.37 -15.75 -26.64
CA GLN A 285 -39.85 -14.56 -27.30
C GLN A 285 -39.38 -13.55 -26.25
N LEU A 286 -38.19 -12.99 -26.46
CA LEU A 286 -37.75 -11.81 -25.74
C LEU A 286 -38.85 -10.74 -25.82
N SER A 287 -39.38 -10.37 -24.66
CA SER A 287 -40.46 -9.40 -24.56
C SER A 287 -40.16 -8.41 -23.45
N LEU A 288 -40.74 -7.22 -23.59
CA LEU A 288 -40.77 -6.25 -22.49
C LEU A 288 -41.72 -6.78 -21.41
N PRO A 289 -41.34 -6.72 -20.13
CA PRO A 289 -42.22 -7.09 -19.04
C PRO A 289 -43.52 -6.29 -19.06
N THR A 290 -44.67 -6.94 -18.90
CA THR A 290 -45.86 -6.22 -18.43
C THR A 290 -45.68 -5.83 -16.96
N PRO A 291 -46.40 -4.81 -16.44
CA PRO A 291 -46.32 -4.44 -15.03
C PRO A 291 -46.61 -5.60 -14.06
N GLU A 292 -47.54 -6.48 -14.44
CA GLU A 292 -47.88 -7.68 -13.68
C GLU A 292 -46.73 -8.68 -13.67
N GLN A 293 -46.10 -8.94 -14.82
CA GLN A 293 -44.92 -9.79 -14.90
C GLN A 293 -43.75 -9.19 -14.10
N ALA A 294 -43.52 -7.89 -14.23
CA ALA A 294 -42.43 -7.19 -13.55
C ALA A 294 -42.50 -7.33 -12.02
N ALA A 295 -43.73 -7.33 -11.47
CA ALA A 295 -43.99 -7.53 -10.04
C ALA A 295 -43.67 -8.95 -9.52
N THR A 296 -43.54 -9.94 -10.41
CA THR A 296 -43.17 -11.32 -10.02
C THR A 296 -41.67 -11.53 -9.85
N PHE A 297 -40.84 -10.57 -10.28
CA PHE A 297 -39.39 -10.64 -10.10
C PHE A 297 -39.01 -10.13 -8.72
N ALA A 298 -38.09 -10.85 -8.08
CA ALA A 298 -37.47 -10.43 -6.82
C ALA A 298 -35.96 -10.27 -7.05
N ILE A 299 -35.52 -9.02 -7.19
CA ILE A 299 -34.12 -8.67 -7.45
C ILE A 299 -33.56 -8.00 -6.20
N ASP A 300 -32.57 -8.62 -5.57
CA ASP A 300 -31.82 -7.97 -4.50
C ASP A 300 -30.76 -7.08 -5.15
N THR A 301 -30.77 -5.80 -4.78
CA THR A 301 -29.80 -4.84 -5.28
C THR A 301 -29.00 -4.27 -4.15
N THR A 302 -27.69 -4.32 -4.28
CA THR A 302 -26.76 -3.67 -3.36
C THR A 302 -26.03 -2.56 -4.11
N VAL A 303 -26.08 -1.36 -3.56
CA VAL A 303 -25.31 -0.21 -4.06
C VAL A 303 -24.27 0.15 -3.00
N THR A 304 -23.00 0.05 -3.36
CA THR A 304 -21.88 0.43 -2.48
C THR A 304 -21.29 1.75 -2.96
N LEU A 305 -21.24 2.72 -2.06
CA LEU A 305 -20.69 4.06 -2.28
C LEU A 305 -19.47 4.27 -1.38
N MET A 306 -18.45 4.95 -1.87
CA MET A 306 -17.34 5.38 -1.01
C MET A 306 -17.69 6.75 -0.41
N LYS A 307 -18.15 6.76 0.84
CA LYS A 307 -18.41 7.97 1.61
C LYS A 307 -17.10 8.61 2.05
N LEU A 308 -16.96 9.90 1.83
CA LEU A 308 -15.80 10.70 2.20
C LEU A 308 -15.99 11.28 3.60
N SER A 309 -15.26 10.77 4.60
CA SER A 309 -15.38 11.24 5.98
C SER A 309 -14.63 12.56 6.20
N PRO A 310 -15.33 13.69 6.50
CA PRO A 310 -14.67 14.97 6.78
C PRO A 310 -13.80 14.88 8.04
N ALA A 311 -12.83 15.79 8.14
CA ALA A 311 -11.86 15.82 9.25
C ALA A 311 -11.14 14.47 9.46
N SER A 312 -10.85 13.76 8.36
CA SER A 312 -10.07 12.53 8.42
C SER A 312 -9.08 12.42 7.25
N PHE A 313 -7.97 11.71 7.47
CA PHE A 313 -7.01 11.41 6.41
C PHE A 313 -6.27 10.09 6.67
N MET A 314 -5.71 9.51 5.60
CA MET A 314 -4.80 8.37 5.66
C MET A 314 -3.41 8.80 5.23
N VAL A 315 -2.40 8.46 6.02
CA VAL A 315 -1.00 8.49 5.60
C VAL A 315 -0.67 7.14 5.01
N ARG A 316 -0.38 7.12 3.71
CA ARG A 316 -0.06 5.93 2.93
C ARG A 316 1.45 5.89 2.72
N VAL A 317 2.09 4.88 3.30
CA VAL A 317 3.55 4.72 3.34
C VAL A 317 3.91 3.41 2.64
N PRO A 318 4.71 3.41 1.57
CA PRO A 318 5.22 2.17 0.99
C PRO A 318 6.00 1.37 2.04
N TRP A 319 5.82 0.06 2.06
CA TRP A 319 6.60 -0.85 2.89
C TRP A 319 8.07 -0.76 2.48
N ASP A 320 8.34 -0.80 1.18
CA ASP A 320 9.70 -0.83 0.63
C ASP A 320 10.01 0.49 -0.10
N ILE A 321 10.84 1.33 0.52
CA ILE A 321 11.43 2.53 -0.08
C ILE A 321 12.93 2.25 -0.30
N PRO A 322 13.40 2.11 -1.55
CA PRO A 322 14.77 1.72 -1.87
C PRO A 322 15.83 2.61 -1.21
N GLY A 323 16.82 1.98 -0.58
CA GLY A 323 17.93 2.66 0.10
C GLY A 323 17.60 3.26 1.48
N PHE A 324 16.32 3.24 1.90
CA PHE A 324 15.92 3.76 3.22
C PHE A 324 15.38 2.67 4.14
N THR A 325 14.37 1.90 3.71
CA THR A 325 13.61 1.02 4.63
C THR A 325 14.13 -0.40 4.75
N GLU A 326 15.13 -0.79 3.95
CA GLU A 326 15.61 -2.18 3.81
C GLU A 326 16.15 -2.79 5.11
N LYS A 327 16.73 -1.95 5.98
CA LYS A 327 17.39 -2.39 7.22
C LYS A 327 16.46 -2.38 8.43
N PHE A 328 15.20 -2.01 8.27
CA PHE A 328 14.31 -1.71 9.40
C PHE A 328 13.94 -2.95 10.19
N ASP A 329 13.82 -4.10 9.53
CA ASP A 329 13.47 -5.37 10.16
C ASP A 329 14.63 -5.94 10.99
N GLN A 330 15.83 -5.34 10.90
CA GLN A 330 17.01 -5.68 11.70
C GLN A 330 17.14 -4.80 12.95
N LEU A 331 16.32 -3.76 13.09
CA LEU A 331 16.36 -2.83 14.21
C LEU A 331 15.45 -3.32 15.35
N ALA A 332 15.94 -3.25 16.58
CA ALA A 332 15.15 -3.57 17.77
C ALA A 332 13.88 -2.71 17.87
N ASP A 333 13.98 -1.43 17.48
CA ASP A 333 12.84 -0.52 17.41
C ASP A 333 12.55 -0.11 15.96
N ASN A 334 11.46 -0.66 15.39
CA ASN A 334 11.07 -0.36 14.02
C ASN A 334 10.48 1.05 13.88
N PRO A 335 11.05 1.94 13.02
CA PRO A 335 10.56 3.30 12.83
C PRO A 335 9.10 3.38 12.38
N ARG A 336 8.60 2.35 11.68
CA ARG A 336 7.19 2.30 11.23
C ARG A 336 6.23 2.34 12.43
N ASN A 337 6.58 1.72 13.55
CA ASN A 337 5.70 1.66 14.72
C ASN A 337 5.46 3.05 15.37
N GLN A 338 6.32 4.02 15.07
CA GLN A 338 6.24 5.36 15.64
C GLN A 338 5.45 6.35 14.78
N ILE A 339 5.27 6.05 13.49
CA ILE A 339 4.59 6.97 12.55
C ILE A 339 3.22 7.37 13.08
N LYS A 340 2.45 6.42 13.61
CA LYS A 340 1.14 6.70 14.21
C LYS A 340 1.22 7.72 15.33
N TYR A 341 2.14 7.53 16.27
CA TYR A 341 2.31 8.44 17.41
C TYR A 341 2.66 9.86 16.94
N ILE A 342 3.60 9.96 16.01
CA ILE A 342 4.07 11.26 15.49
C ILE A 342 2.93 11.99 14.78
N VAL A 343 2.21 11.29 13.89
CA VAL A 343 1.06 11.86 13.17
C VAL A 343 -0.03 12.29 14.16
N ASP A 344 -0.29 11.50 15.21
CA ASP A 344 -1.28 11.85 16.22
C ASP A 344 -0.92 13.10 17.03
N LYS A 345 0.37 13.40 17.20
CA LYS A 345 0.86 14.60 17.89
C LYS A 345 0.78 15.85 17.04
N VAL A 346 1.05 15.73 15.74
CA VAL A 346 1.14 16.90 14.86
C VAL A 346 -0.14 17.17 14.07
N LYS A 347 -1.07 16.21 13.98
CA LYS A 347 -2.38 16.44 13.37
C LYS A 347 -3.17 17.49 14.14
N ALA A 348 -4.04 18.21 13.43
CA ALA A 348 -4.94 19.16 14.07
C ALA A 348 -5.90 18.44 15.05
N ALA A 349 -6.29 19.14 16.12
CA ALA A 349 -7.24 18.63 17.08
C ALA A 349 -8.59 18.29 16.40
N GLY A 350 -9.19 17.16 16.77
CA GLY A 350 -10.45 16.68 16.18
C GLY A 350 -10.32 16.00 14.81
N VAL A 351 -9.13 15.97 14.20
CA VAL A 351 -8.90 15.25 12.93
C VAL A 351 -8.54 13.79 13.21
N PHE A 352 -9.18 12.85 12.53
CA PHE A 352 -8.87 11.42 12.63
C PHE A 352 -7.81 11.01 11.58
N ALA A 353 -6.81 10.24 11.98
CA ALA A 353 -5.71 9.83 11.11
C ALA A 353 -5.50 8.32 11.17
N VAL A 354 -5.31 7.71 9.99
CA VAL A 354 -4.95 6.29 9.85
C VAL A 354 -3.62 6.18 9.14
N ILE A 355 -2.79 5.23 9.54
CA ILE A 355 -1.54 4.90 8.84
C ILE A 355 -1.76 3.59 8.09
N ALA A 356 -1.53 3.60 6.78
CA ALA A 356 -1.61 2.42 5.93
C ALA A 356 -0.25 2.16 5.29
N TYR A 357 0.16 0.90 5.30
CA TYR A 357 1.38 0.46 4.66
C TYR A 357 1.08 -0.34 3.40
N ASP A 358 1.74 -0.02 2.29
CA ASP A 358 1.57 -0.75 1.04
C ASP A 358 2.77 -1.64 0.76
N LYS A 359 2.55 -2.95 0.64
CA LYS A 359 3.56 -3.86 0.13
C LYS A 359 3.16 -4.31 -1.27
N THR A 360 3.94 -3.91 -2.27
CA THR A 360 3.77 -4.37 -3.64
C THR A 360 4.53 -5.68 -3.83
N PHE A 361 3.81 -6.77 -4.05
CA PHE A 361 4.41 -8.04 -4.42
C PHE A 361 4.52 -8.09 -5.95
N SER A 362 5.74 -8.02 -6.47
CA SER A 362 6.02 -8.29 -7.87
C SER A 362 6.80 -9.59 -7.99
N GLU A 363 6.09 -10.69 -8.23
CA GLU A 363 6.72 -11.95 -8.59
C GLU A 363 7.04 -11.94 -10.08
N ILE A 364 8.33 -11.78 -10.41
CA ILE A 364 8.80 -12.03 -11.78
C ILE A 364 9.00 -13.54 -11.90
N HIS A 365 7.97 -14.24 -12.35
CA HIS A 365 8.12 -15.62 -12.79
C HIS A 365 8.97 -15.62 -14.07
N LYS A 366 10.29 -15.74 -13.91
CA LYS A 366 11.14 -16.22 -15.01
C LYS A 366 10.79 -17.69 -15.22
N MET A 367 9.80 -17.97 -16.07
CA MET A 367 9.66 -19.30 -16.65
C MET A 367 10.88 -19.55 -17.55
N ALA A 368 11.98 -19.95 -16.92
CA ALA A 368 13.18 -20.43 -17.61
C ALA A 368 13.16 -21.96 -17.78
N ASP A 369 11.99 -22.59 -17.63
CA ASP A 369 11.80 -23.96 -18.07
C ASP A 369 11.50 -23.96 -19.57
N SER A 370 12.56 -23.82 -20.37
CA SER A 370 12.53 -24.40 -21.70
C SER A 370 12.48 -25.91 -21.51
N PHE A 371 11.34 -26.54 -21.82
CA PHE A 371 11.27 -27.98 -21.95
C PHE A 371 12.20 -28.41 -23.10
N LYS A 372 13.46 -28.71 -22.77
CA LYS A 372 14.35 -29.46 -23.67
C LYS A 372 13.98 -30.92 -23.52
N GLY A 373 12.97 -31.34 -24.27
CA GLY A 373 12.73 -32.76 -24.53
C GLY A 373 13.95 -33.34 -25.23
N HIS A 374 14.91 -33.86 -24.46
CA HIS A 374 15.89 -34.80 -24.98
C HIS A 374 15.13 -36.11 -25.22
N ALA A 375 14.56 -36.24 -26.42
CA ALA A 375 14.11 -37.52 -26.95
C ALA A 375 15.34 -38.40 -27.20
N GLN A 376 15.87 -39.00 -26.15
CA GLN A 376 16.82 -40.08 -26.28
C GLN A 376 16.00 -41.33 -26.65
N ARG A 377 15.82 -41.56 -27.96
CA ARG A 377 15.39 -42.87 -28.45
C ARG A 377 16.46 -43.88 -28.04
N GLN A 378 16.26 -44.55 -26.91
CA GLN A 378 16.84 -45.87 -26.71
C GLN A 378 16.07 -46.82 -27.64
N THR A 379 16.65 -47.09 -28.80
CA THR A 379 16.35 -48.30 -29.55
C THR A 379 16.70 -49.50 -28.66
N LEU A 380 15.69 -50.08 -28.03
CA LEU A 380 15.76 -51.47 -27.57
C LEU A 380 15.56 -52.36 -28.81
N PRO A 381 16.53 -53.22 -29.16
CA PRO A 381 16.29 -54.28 -30.12
C PRO A 381 15.64 -55.44 -29.35
N GLU A 382 14.31 -55.51 -29.37
CA GLU A 382 13.62 -56.76 -29.06
C GLU A 382 13.36 -57.49 -30.38
N ASP A 383 14.23 -58.46 -30.66
CA ASP A 383 13.98 -59.49 -31.66
C ASP A 383 12.82 -60.37 -31.17
N HIS A 384 11.66 -60.22 -31.80
CA HIS A 384 10.60 -61.22 -31.74
C HIS A 384 10.32 -61.73 -33.16
N THR A 385 11.08 -62.73 -33.57
CA THR A 385 10.64 -63.67 -34.60
C THR A 385 9.69 -64.67 -33.97
N ILE A 386 8.40 -64.61 -34.30
CA ILE A 386 7.53 -65.79 -34.29
C ILE A 386 6.72 -65.82 -35.58
N GLU A 387 6.73 -67.01 -36.18
CA GLU A 387 6.37 -67.42 -37.52
C GLU A 387 4.88 -67.24 -37.86
N GLU A 388 4.61 -66.81 -39.09
CA GLU A 388 3.30 -66.93 -39.73
C GLU A 388 3.01 -68.40 -40.06
N ALA A 389 1.93 -68.95 -39.49
CA ALA A 389 1.30 -70.16 -39.97
C ALA A 389 -0.22 -69.98 -40.00
N ASN A 390 -0.75 -69.96 -41.24
CA ASN A 390 -2.14 -70.12 -41.69
C ASN A 390 -3.13 -68.94 -41.54
N PHE A 391 -3.47 -68.36 -42.71
CA PHE A 391 -4.83 -68.10 -43.24
C PHE A 391 -5.81 -67.24 -42.38
N ASP A 392 -6.54 -66.22 -42.86
CA ASP A 392 -7.10 -65.96 -44.19
C ASP A 392 -7.52 -64.47 -44.28
N ILE A 393 -7.55 -63.91 -45.49
CA ILE A 393 -8.05 -62.54 -45.78
C ILE A 393 -9.55 -62.63 -46.08
N GLY A 394 -10.38 -61.90 -45.33
CA GLY A 394 -11.81 -61.81 -45.61
C GLY A 394 -12.59 -60.74 -44.83
N SER A 395 -12.71 -59.56 -45.45
CA SER A 395 -13.94 -58.75 -45.64
C SER A 395 -14.92 -58.39 -44.49
N VAL A 396 -15.45 -57.16 -44.64
CA VAL A 396 -16.75 -56.61 -44.18
C VAL A 396 -16.79 -55.79 -42.88
N GLN A 397 -17.15 -54.51 -43.06
CA GLN A 397 -17.63 -53.53 -42.08
C GLN A 397 -18.86 -54.02 -41.29
N MET A 398 -18.92 -53.71 -40.00
CA MET A 398 -19.99 -52.88 -39.37
C MET A 398 -19.79 -52.88 -37.83
N PRO A 399 -20.32 -51.86 -37.14
CA PRO A 399 -19.66 -51.20 -36.02
C PRO A 399 -20.08 -51.79 -34.66
N TYR A 400 -19.14 -51.85 -33.71
CA TYR A 400 -19.49 -51.90 -32.29
C TYR A 400 -19.16 -50.56 -31.62
N PRO A 401 -20.09 -50.04 -30.79
CA PRO A 401 -20.01 -48.74 -30.17
C PRO A 401 -19.05 -48.81 -28.99
N GLY A 402 -18.07 -47.92 -28.98
CA GLY A 402 -17.03 -47.87 -27.94
C GLY A 402 -15.64 -48.15 -28.49
N GLY A 403 -15.31 -47.54 -29.63
CA GLY A 403 -13.91 -47.45 -30.06
C GLY A 403 -13.04 -47.06 -28.88
N LEU A 404 -12.01 -47.86 -28.62
CA LEU A 404 -11.00 -47.59 -27.61
C LEU A 404 -10.28 -46.30 -28.00
N GLU A 405 -10.74 -45.17 -27.45
CA GLU A 405 -9.92 -43.98 -27.36
C GLU A 405 -8.82 -44.25 -26.34
N HIS A 406 -7.58 -44.37 -26.81
CA HIS A 406 -6.41 -44.18 -25.95
C HIS A 406 -6.32 -42.70 -25.59
N GLY A 407 -7.04 -42.29 -24.55
CA GLY A 407 -6.85 -41.01 -23.88
C GLY A 407 -5.62 -41.08 -22.97
N LEU A 408 -4.45 -40.71 -23.49
CA LEU A 408 -3.32 -40.31 -22.64
C LEU A 408 -3.65 -38.94 -22.06
N SER A 409 -4.22 -38.88 -20.85
CA SER A 409 -4.22 -37.67 -20.04
C SER A 409 -3.06 -37.73 -19.05
N ASP A 410 -2.01 -36.98 -19.33
CA ASP A 410 -0.98 -36.68 -18.32
C ASP A 410 -1.55 -35.63 -17.37
N ALA A 411 -1.96 -36.06 -16.17
CA ALA A 411 -2.32 -35.17 -15.09
C ALA A 411 -1.04 -34.73 -14.36
N LEU A 412 -0.56 -33.52 -14.63
CA LEU A 412 0.49 -32.89 -13.84
C LEU A 412 -0.10 -32.41 -12.51
N VAL A 413 0.09 -33.21 -11.45
CA VAL A 413 -0.21 -32.78 -10.07
C VAL A 413 1.04 -32.13 -9.50
N THR A 414 1.08 -30.79 -9.47
CA THR A 414 2.10 -30.06 -8.71
C THR A 414 1.63 -29.93 -7.26
N SER A 415 2.03 -30.87 -6.40
CA SER A 415 1.88 -30.72 -4.95
C SER A 415 3.07 -29.95 -4.39
N GLY A 416 2.87 -28.68 -4.05
CA GLY A 416 3.78 -27.93 -3.18
C GLY A 416 3.39 -28.17 -1.73
N VAL A 417 4.30 -28.74 -0.93
CA VAL A 417 4.15 -28.75 0.53
C VAL A 417 4.42 -27.33 1.01
N PHE A 418 3.36 -26.61 1.39
CA PHE A 418 3.48 -25.34 2.07
C PHE A 418 3.79 -25.62 3.54
N ASP A 419 5.05 -25.46 3.93
CA ASP A 419 5.44 -25.48 5.33
C ASP A 419 5.21 -24.07 5.92
N PHE A 420 4.04 -23.88 6.56
CA PHE A 420 3.78 -22.72 7.39
C PHE A 420 4.12 -23.07 8.85
N THR A 421 5.31 -22.67 9.28
CA THR A 421 5.65 -22.54 10.71
C THR A 421 6.25 -21.15 10.89
N ARG A 422 5.86 -20.28 11.82
CA ARG A 422 4.93 -20.35 12.97
C ARG A 422 4.58 -18.88 13.29
N PHE A 423 3.31 -18.56 13.52
CA PHE A 423 2.92 -17.31 14.17
C PHE A 423 3.34 -17.41 15.64
N ASP A 424 4.35 -16.65 16.07
CA ASP A 424 4.64 -16.48 17.49
C ASP A 424 3.76 -15.35 18.04
N SER A 425 2.50 -15.68 18.31
CA SER A 425 1.61 -14.82 19.07
C SER A 425 1.92 -15.02 20.56
N LEU A 426 2.88 -14.27 21.10
CA LEU A 426 3.03 -14.07 22.55
C LEU A 426 1.94 -13.14 23.10
N ASN A 427 0.67 -13.49 22.83
CA ASN A 427 -0.48 -13.02 23.59
C ASN A 427 -0.87 -14.13 24.57
N SER A 428 -0.24 -14.16 25.74
CA SER A 428 -0.81 -14.85 26.88
C SER A 428 -1.81 -13.92 27.57
N PHE A 429 -3.10 -14.20 27.40
CA PHE A 429 -4.10 -13.77 28.37
C PHE A 429 -3.91 -14.58 29.65
N ALA A 430 -3.41 -13.92 30.69
CA ALA A 430 -3.59 -14.26 32.10
C ALA A 430 -3.66 -12.95 32.89
#